data_AF-A0A843EIR9-F1
#
_entry.id   AF-A0A843EIR9-F1
#
_cell.length_a   1.000
_cell.length_b   1.000
_cell.length_c   1.000
_cell.angle_alpha   90.00
_cell.angle_beta   90.00
_cell.angle_gamma   90.00
#
_symmetry.space_group_name_H-M   'P 1'
#
loop_
_entity.id
_entity.type
_entity.pdbx_description
1 polymer ?
#
loop_
_entity_poly.entity_id
_entity_poly.type
_entity_poly.pdbx_seq_one_letter_code
_entity_poly.pdbx_strand_id
1 'polypeptide(L)' 'MSEILSKNAEMAKKMKDIINLRSEPVAIKLIRKGEPFPAGYDVPEKQHSHCQAVMAARNGEKLCMPLSAQGCMIGAS' A
#
# COMPACT_ATOMS: atom_id res chain seq x y z
N MET A 1 15.74 -15.07 0.57
CA MET A 1 14.99 -13.79 0.62
C MET A 1 15.19 -13.11 -0.72
N SER A 2 14.13 -12.74 -1.46
CA SER A 2 14.31 -12.16 -2.80
C SER A 2 15.05 -10.81 -2.70
N GLU A 3 15.90 -10.50 -3.68
CA GLU A 3 16.73 -9.28 -3.71
C GLU A 3 15.92 -8.00 -3.50
N ILE A 4 14.70 -7.97 -4.05
CA ILE A 4 13.75 -6.86 -3.92
C ILE A 4 13.34 -6.63 -2.46
N LEU A 5 13.10 -7.68 -1.68
CA LEU A 5 12.71 -7.52 -0.27
C LEU A 5 13.85 -6.92 0.56
N SER A 6 15.10 -7.30 0.28
CA SER A 6 16.27 -6.71 0.93
C SER A 6 16.41 -5.21 0.59
N LYS A 7 16.24 -4.84 -0.69
CA LYS A 7 16.27 -3.45 -1.13
C LYS A 7 15.17 -2.61 -0.49
N ASN A 8 13.95 -3.16 -0.38
CA ASN A 8 12.83 -2.50 0.27
C ASN A 8 13.11 -2.26 1.77
N ALA A 9 13.70 -3.24 2.47
CA ALA A 9 14.06 -3.10 3.88
C ALA A 9 15.13 -2.02 4.09
N GLU A 10 16.14 -1.96 3.22
CA GLU A 10 17.17 -0.92 3.28
C GLU A 10 16.58 0.48 3.03
N MET A 11 15.70 0.62 2.04
CA MET A 11 15.00 1.88 1.76
C MET A 11 14.12 2.29 2.93
N ALA A 12 13.37 1.35 3.52
CA ALA A 12 12.52 1.63 4.67
C ALA A 12 13.34 2.14 5.87
N LYS A 13 14.52 1.55 6.12
CA LYS A 13 15.46 2.03 7.13
C LYS A 13 15.91 3.47 6.84
N LYS A 14 16.36 3.76 5.60
CA LYS A 14 16.78 5.11 5.21
C LYS A 14 15.67 6.15 5.39
N MET A 15 14.43 5.83 5.05
CA MET A 15 13.30 6.74 5.25
C MET A 15 13.06 7.02 6.73
N LYS A 16 13.11 6.00 7.60
CA LYS A 16 12.96 6.20 9.03
C LYS A 16 14.10 7.03 9.63
N ASP A 17 15.34 6.78 9.19
CA ASP A 17 16.52 7.44 9.76
C ASP A 17 16.69 8.89 9.27
N ILE A 18 16.49 9.16 7.97
CA ILE A 18 16.81 10.46 7.34
C ILE A 18 15.70 11.48 7.55
N ILE A 19 14.44 11.11 7.30
CA ILE A 19 13.30 12.02 7.39
C ILE A 19 12.49 11.82 8.69
N ASN A 20 13.04 11.04 9.63
CA ASN A 20 12.42 10.73 10.91
C ASN A 20 10.97 10.21 10.78
N LEU A 21 10.75 9.33 9.80
CA LEU A 21 9.42 8.77 9.55
C LEU A 21 9.00 7.91 10.75
N ARG A 22 7.93 8.34 11.44
CA ARG A 22 7.48 7.73 12.71
C ARG A 22 6.88 6.33 12.57
N SER A 23 6.60 5.88 11.36
CA SER A 23 5.93 4.62 11.10
C SER A 23 6.54 3.92 9.90
N GLU A 24 6.19 2.64 9.71
CA GLU A 24 6.66 1.89 8.55
C GLU A 24 6.20 2.57 7.25
N PRO A 25 7.11 2.78 6.28
CA PRO A 25 6.74 3.33 4.99
C PRO A 25 5.88 2.32 4.22
N VAL A 26 4.86 2.85 3.54
CA VAL A 26 3.90 2.05 2.79
C VAL A 26 4.21 2.16 1.30
N ALA A 27 4.24 1.03 0.60
CA ALA A 27 4.35 0.98 -0.85
C ALA A 27 2.97 1.03 -1.50
N ILE A 28 2.81 1.92 -2.49
CA ILE A 28 1.57 2.06 -3.27
C ILE A 28 1.89 1.83 -4.74
N LYS A 29 1.11 0.97 -5.40
CA LYS A 29 1.15 0.78 -6.85
C LYS A 29 -0.19 1.15 -7.45
N LEU A 30 -0.20 2.17 -8.31
CA LEU A 30 -1.37 2.49 -9.13
C LEU A 30 -1.44 1.50 -10.29
N ILE A 31 -2.62 0.93 -10.52
CA ILE A 31 -2.89 -0.01 -11.61
C ILE A 31 -3.62 0.75 -12.71
N ARG A 32 -3.12 0.67 -13.96
CA ARG A 32 -3.78 1.35 -15.08
C ARG A 32 -5.09 0.64 -15.43
N LYS A 33 -6.02 1.37 -16.02
CA LYS A 33 -7.28 0.79 -16.53
C LYS A 33 -6.96 -0.33 -17.52
N GLY A 34 -7.53 -1.51 -17.27
CA GLY A 34 -7.33 -2.71 -18.09
C GLY A 34 -6.14 -3.57 -17.68
N GLU A 35 -5.26 -3.11 -16.78
CA GLU A 35 -4.23 -3.97 -16.19
C GLU A 35 -4.84 -4.85 -15.08
N PRO A 36 -4.43 -6.13 -14.98
CA PRO A 36 -4.86 -6.98 -13.89
C PRO A 36 -4.22 -6.54 -12.58
N PHE A 37 -4.94 -6.76 -11.47
CA PHE A 37 -4.36 -6.60 -10.14
C PHE A 37 -3.31 -7.68 -9.86
N PRO A 38 -2.23 -7.36 -9.12
CA PRO A 38 -1.24 -8.35 -8.72
C PRO A 38 -1.86 -9.45 -7.84
N ALA A 39 -1.39 -10.69 -7.98
CA ALA A 39 -1.79 -11.80 -7.12
C ALA A 39 -1.23 -11.65 -5.69
N GLY A 40 -1.89 -12.28 -4.71
CA GLY A 40 -1.42 -12.32 -3.31
C GLY A 40 -1.76 -11.08 -2.47
N TYR A 41 -2.74 -10.31 -2.93
CA TYR A 41 -3.34 -9.16 -2.24
C TYR A 41 -4.82 -9.42 -2.05
N ASP A 42 -5.33 -9.04 -0.89
CA ASP A 42 -6.73 -9.28 -0.52
C ASP A 42 -7.58 -8.05 -0.83
N VAL A 43 -8.76 -8.28 -1.40
CA VAL A 43 -9.77 -7.21 -1.53
C VAL A 43 -10.48 -7.09 -0.18
N PRO A 44 -10.51 -5.91 0.45
CA PRO A 44 -11.14 -5.76 1.75
C PRO A 44 -12.65 -5.99 1.66
N GLU A 45 -13.22 -6.59 2.71
CA GLU A 45 -14.66 -6.91 2.79
C GLU A 45 -15.55 -5.66 2.78
N LYS A 46 -15.02 -4.55 3.32
CA LYS A 46 -15.71 -3.26 3.40
C LYS A 46 -14.94 -2.23 2.60
N GLN A 47 -15.67 -1.21 2.14
CA GLN A 47 -15.03 -0.07 1.53
C GLN A 47 -14.10 0.62 2.52
N HIS A 48 -12.89 0.95 2.06
CA HIS A 48 -11.96 1.77 2.80
C HIS A 48 -11.75 3.10 2.08
N SER A 49 -11.65 4.17 2.87
CA SER A 49 -11.06 5.41 2.37
C SER A 49 -9.58 5.17 2.03
N HIS A 50 -9.00 6.01 1.18
CA HIS A 50 -7.57 5.90 0.84
C HIS A 50 -6.69 5.91 2.10
N CYS A 51 -6.95 6.83 3.02
CA CYS A 51 -6.22 6.93 4.29
C CYS A 51 -6.35 5.65 5.14
N GLN A 52 -7.55 5.04 5.19
CA GLN A 52 -7.74 3.78 5.93
C GLN A 52 -6.92 2.64 5.31
N ALA A 53 -6.89 2.53 3.98
CA ALA A 53 -6.08 1.52 3.30
C ALA A 53 -4.57 1.73 3.56
N VAL A 54 -4.09 2.97 3.57
CA VAL A 54 -2.70 3.30 3.92
C VAL A 54 -2.39 2.94 5.37
N MET A 55 -3.29 3.24 6.31
CA MET A 55 -3.11 2.89 7.72
C MET A 55 -3.09 1.37 7.95
N ALA A 56 -3.94 0.62 7.26
CA ALA A 56 -3.94 -0.85 7.30
C ALA A 56 -2.63 -1.43 6.75
N ALA A 57 -2.18 -0.93 5.59
CA ALA A 57 -0.91 -1.35 5.00
C ALA A 57 0.31 -1.04 5.89
N ARG A 58 0.27 0.10 6.60
CA ARG A 58 1.28 0.47 7.61
C ARG A 58 1.34 -0.53 8.77
N ASN A 59 0.24 -1.22 9.07
CA ASN A 59 0.17 -2.28 10.09
C ASN A 59 0.53 -3.67 9.53
N GLY A 60 0.95 -3.76 8.26
CA GLY A 60 1.42 -5.00 7.63
C GLY A 60 0.41 -5.67 6.68
N GLU A 61 -0.77 -5.08 6.48
CA GLU A 61 -1.76 -5.63 5.55
C GLU A 61 -1.37 -5.41 4.08
N LYS A 62 -1.82 -6.31 3.20
CA LYS A 62 -1.59 -6.23 1.74
C LYS A 62 -2.92 -6.16 1.01
N LEU A 63 -3.34 -4.95 0.70
CA LEU A 63 -4.68 -4.70 0.17
C LEU A 63 -4.68 -4.45 -1.33
N CYS A 64 -5.67 -5.01 -2.00
CA CYS A 64 -6.07 -4.68 -3.35
C CYS A 64 -7.29 -3.77 -3.27
N MET A 65 -7.18 -2.56 -3.82
CA MET A 65 -8.22 -1.52 -3.71
C MET A 65 -8.88 -1.22 -5.06
N PRO A 66 -9.74 -2.12 -5.60
CA PRO A 66 -10.53 -1.86 -6.80
C PRO A 66 -11.56 -0.76 -6.54
N LEU A 67 -12.14 -0.20 -7.61
CA LEU A 67 -13.12 0.89 -7.51
C LEU A 67 -14.30 0.55 -6.57
N SER A 68 -14.77 -0.70 -6.58
CA SER A 68 -15.86 -1.15 -5.70
C SER A 68 -15.51 -1.12 -4.21
N ALA A 69 -14.23 -1.22 -3.87
CA ALA A 69 -13.71 -1.21 -2.50
C ALA A 69 -13.21 0.18 -2.05
N GLN A 70 -13.23 1.19 -2.93
CA GLN A 70 -12.86 2.56 -2.59
C GLN A 70 -14.05 3.29 -1.98
N GLY A 71 -13.89 3.77 -0.74
CA GLY A 71 -14.87 4.62 -0.05
C GLY A 71 -14.66 6.11 -0.31
N CYS A 72 -13.50 6.52 -0.84
CA CYS A 72 -13.23 7.90 -1.22
C CYS A 72 -13.80 8.21 -2.61
N MET A 73 -14.67 9.22 -2.70
CA MET A 73 -15.24 9.69 -3.97
C MET A 73 -14.17 10.18 -4.97
N ILE A 74 -13.01 10.63 -4.47
CA ILE A 74 -11.85 11.09 -5.25
C ILE A 74 -10.77 10.01 -5.43
N GLY A 75 -11.01 8.78 -4.94
CA GLY A 75 -10.04 7.69 -5.00
C GLY A 75 -8.81 7.93 -4.12
N ALA A 76 -7.62 7.78 -4.70
CA ALA A 76 -6.32 7.91 -4.03
C ALA A 76 -5.69 9.31 -4.17
N SER A 77 -6.53 10.36 -4.19
CA SER A 77 -6.10 11.76 -4.24
C SER A 77 -5.76 12.33 -2.87
#